data_AF-A0A6A9UVZ3-F1
#
_entry.id   AF-A0A6A9UVZ3-F1
#
_cell.length_a   1.000
_cell.length_b   1.000
_cell.length_c   1.000
_cell.angle_alpha   90.00
_cell.angle_beta   90.00
_cell.angle_gamma   90.00
#
_symmetry.space_group_name_H-M   'P 1'
#
loop_
_entity.id
_entity.type
_entity.pdbx_description
1 polymer ?
#
loop_
_entity_poly.entity_id
_entity_poly.type
_entity_poly.pdbx_seq_one_letter_code
_entity_poly.pdbx_strand_id
1 'polypeptide(L)'
;MNSTTSSPPHATTSRRPRLGLSWPALVGLALLAAPRVVLHDLDLIQEGTSVNALFVFVPLLIWVAVVWAARVPKPFLTLLVVGALYGVILAVGHQLLWETAVGARLPDAASTGMSPAALELLVRGTGVVSSLVTGTVVGAVTGLVAWGLAALTGRRAGAAGRGPAPRPPAPGRSR
;
A
#
# COMPACT_ATOMS: atom_id res chain seq x y z
N MET A 1 -26.84 -55.71 4.60
CA MET A 1 -26.87 -54.67 3.55
C MET A 1 -26.69 -53.34 4.25
N ASN A 2 -25.47 -52.80 4.26
CA ASN A 2 -25.15 -51.56 4.98
C ASN A 2 -24.97 -50.43 3.98
N SER A 3 -25.91 -49.48 3.97
CA SER A 3 -25.87 -48.27 3.16
C SER A 3 -24.90 -47.26 3.79
N THR A 4 -23.76 -47.02 3.16
CA THR A 4 -22.85 -45.92 3.50
C THR A 4 -23.31 -44.64 2.79
N THR A 5 -23.83 -43.71 3.58
CA THR A 5 -24.15 -42.34 3.18
C THR A 5 -22.85 -41.56 2.96
N SER A 6 -22.59 -41.14 1.72
CA SER A 6 -21.50 -40.23 1.36
C SER A 6 -21.91 -38.78 1.63
N SER A 7 -21.34 -38.18 2.68
CA SER A 7 -21.43 -36.72 2.91
C SER A 7 -20.68 -35.97 1.80
N PRO A 8 -21.27 -34.90 1.21
CA PRO A 8 -20.58 -34.09 0.23
C PRO A 8 -19.51 -33.20 0.91
N PRO A 9 -18.36 -32.95 0.24
CA PRO A 9 -17.33 -32.06 0.77
C PRO A 9 -17.80 -30.61 0.80
N HIS A 10 -17.67 -29.96 1.95
CA HIS A 10 -17.85 -28.51 2.08
C HIS A 10 -16.83 -27.78 1.19
N ALA A 11 -17.29 -27.25 0.06
CA ALA A 11 -16.51 -26.34 -0.75
C ALA A 11 -16.32 -25.02 0.01
N THR A 12 -15.16 -24.85 0.63
CA THR A 12 -14.72 -23.56 1.16
C THR A 12 -14.50 -22.62 -0.03
N THR A 13 -15.49 -21.78 -0.30
CA THR A 13 -15.37 -20.71 -1.29
C THR A 13 -14.40 -19.66 -0.75
N SER A 14 -13.10 -19.85 -1.03
CA SER A 14 -12.07 -18.85 -0.78
C SER A 14 -12.41 -17.59 -1.57
N ARG A 15 -12.97 -16.61 -0.87
CA ARG A 15 -13.33 -15.30 -1.43
C ARG A 15 -12.02 -14.60 -1.81
N ARG A 16 -11.70 -14.60 -3.11
CA ARG A 16 -10.51 -13.91 -3.63
C ARG A 16 -10.50 -12.45 -3.14
N PRO A 17 -9.39 -11.97 -2.56
CA PRO A 17 -9.28 -10.59 -2.07
C PRO A 17 -9.58 -9.58 -3.19
N ARG A 18 -10.42 -8.58 -2.90
CA ARG A 18 -10.81 -7.53 -3.85
C ARG A 18 -9.63 -6.66 -4.34
N LEU A 19 -8.52 -6.66 -3.60
CA LEU A 19 -7.29 -5.90 -3.87
C LEU A 19 -6.18 -6.73 -4.54
N GLY A 20 -6.46 -7.99 -4.92
CA GLY A 20 -5.49 -8.89 -5.55
C GLY A 20 -4.37 -9.42 -4.64
N LEU A 21 -4.17 -8.82 -3.46
CA LEU A 21 -3.25 -9.25 -2.42
C LEU A 21 -3.97 -9.48 -1.09
N SER A 22 -3.41 -10.31 -0.22
CA SER A 22 -3.91 -10.54 1.15
C SER A 22 -3.57 -9.37 2.07
N TRP A 23 -4.34 -9.17 3.14
CA TRP A 23 -4.09 -8.12 4.13
C TRP A 23 -2.65 -8.13 4.70
N PRO A 24 -2.10 -9.28 5.11
CA PRO A 24 -0.72 -9.35 5.58
C PRO A 24 0.32 -8.90 4.54
N ALA A 25 0.07 -9.15 3.25
CA ALA A 25 0.96 -8.69 2.18
C ALA A 25 0.93 -7.17 2.03
N LEU A 26 -0.24 -6.53 2.18
CA LEU A 26 -0.36 -5.07 2.14
C LEU A 26 0.40 -4.42 3.30
N VAL A 27 0.21 -4.95 4.51
CA VAL A 27 0.91 -4.49 5.72
C VAL A 27 2.42 -4.72 5.60
N GLY A 28 2.83 -5.91 5.14
CA GLY A 28 4.24 -6.24 4.92
C GLY A 28 4.92 -5.32 3.93
N LEU A 29 4.25 -5.00 2.81
CA LEU A 29 4.75 -4.00 1.86
C LEU A 29 4.90 -2.64 2.53
N ALA A 30 3.88 -2.14 3.23
CA ALA A 30 3.95 -0.85 3.91
C ALA A 30 5.11 -0.80 4.93
N LEU A 31 5.34 -1.88 5.66
CA LEU A 31 6.42 -2.02 6.64
C LEU A 31 7.82 -2.02 6.02
N LEU A 32 8.00 -2.34 4.73
CA LEU A 32 9.31 -2.26 4.08
C LEU A 32 9.90 -0.85 4.09
N ALA A 33 9.05 0.19 4.11
CA ALA A 33 9.47 1.58 4.18
C ALA A 33 9.64 2.09 5.62
N ALA A 34 9.22 1.32 6.63
CA ALA A 34 9.28 1.70 8.04
C ALA A 34 10.71 1.87 8.59
N PRO A 35 11.71 1.01 8.25
CA PRO A 35 13.07 1.18 8.75
C PRO A 35 13.68 2.55 8.44
N ARG A 36 13.34 3.12 7.27
CA ARG A 36 13.79 4.47 6.90
C ARG A 36 13.35 5.51 7.95
N VAL A 37 12.11 5.43 8.40
CA VAL A 37 11.53 6.41 9.35
C VAL A 37 12.34 6.43 10.63
N VAL A 38 12.61 5.24 11.19
CA VAL A 38 13.39 5.11 12.42
C VAL A 38 14.83 5.62 12.23
N LEU A 39 15.48 5.22 11.13
CA LEU A 39 16.86 5.62 10.85
C LEU A 39 16.99 7.13 10.58
N HIS A 40 16.01 7.73 9.90
CA HIS A 40 16.00 9.15 9.55
C HIS A 40 15.68 10.01 10.78
N ASP A 41 14.69 9.64 11.58
CA ASP A 41 14.32 10.38 12.80
C ASP A 41 15.40 10.31 13.89
N LEU A 42 16.19 9.24 13.92
CA LEU A 42 17.37 9.11 14.79
C LEU A 42 18.64 9.78 14.21
N ASP A 43 18.52 10.44 13.06
CA ASP A 43 19.63 11.12 12.36
C ASP A 43 20.80 10.18 11.99
N LEU A 44 20.51 8.87 11.88
CA LEU A 44 21.51 7.84 11.52
C LEU A 44 21.78 7.80 10.02
N ILE A 45 20.82 8.26 9.21
CA ILE A 45 20.97 8.42 7.77
C ILE A 45 20.78 9.89 7.38
N GLN A 46 21.82 10.50 6.82
CA GLN A 46 21.77 11.90 6.44
C GLN A 46 21.11 12.07 5.07
N GLU A 47 20.32 13.13 4.94
CA GLU A 47 19.71 13.53 3.67
C GLU A 47 20.79 13.86 2.62
N GLY A 48 20.48 13.62 1.34
CA GLY A 48 21.45 13.80 0.24
C GLY A 48 22.50 12.70 0.09
N THR A 49 22.56 11.72 1.01
CA THR A 49 23.47 10.57 0.86
C THR A 49 22.89 9.45 0.00
N SER A 50 23.76 8.67 -0.64
CA SER A 50 23.38 7.47 -1.41
C SER A 50 22.66 6.44 -0.55
N VAL A 51 23.01 6.35 0.75
CA VAL A 51 22.37 5.43 1.69
C VAL A 51 20.92 5.84 1.95
N ASN A 52 20.66 7.13 2.22
CA ASN A 52 19.28 7.61 2.36
C ASN A 52 18.48 7.38 1.07
N ALA A 53 19.08 7.63 -0.11
CA ALA A 53 18.42 7.35 -1.39
C ALA A 53 18.01 5.88 -1.52
N LEU A 54 18.84 4.92 -1.07
CA LEU A 54 18.50 3.50 -1.09
C LEU A 54 17.24 3.23 -0.25
N PHE A 55 17.18 3.74 0.98
CA PHE A 55 16.02 3.56 1.86
C PHE A 55 14.75 4.29 1.39
N VAL A 56 14.90 5.36 0.60
CA VAL A 56 13.77 6.05 -0.05
C VAL A 56 13.23 5.23 -1.22
N PHE A 57 14.10 4.85 -2.15
CA PHE A 57 13.65 4.32 -3.44
C PHE A 57 13.42 2.81 -3.44
N VAL A 58 14.24 2.02 -2.72
CA VAL A 58 14.14 0.55 -2.77
C VAL A 58 12.77 0.04 -2.31
N PRO A 59 12.20 0.47 -1.17
CA PRO A 59 10.87 0.02 -0.77
C PRO A 59 9.81 0.33 -1.83
N LEU A 60 9.85 1.52 -2.43
CA LEU A 60 8.89 1.94 -3.45
C LEU A 60 9.03 1.13 -4.75
N LEU A 61 10.26 0.84 -5.17
CA LEU A 61 10.53 -0.03 -6.30
C LEU A 61 10.00 -1.45 -6.04
N ILE A 62 10.18 -1.98 -4.83
CA ILE A 62 9.64 -3.28 -4.43
C ILE A 62 8.12 -3.28 -4.49
N TRP A 63 7.45 -2.23 -3.99
CA TRP A 63 5.99 -2.12 -4.06
C TRP A 63 5.47 -2.23 -5.49
N VAL A 64 6.04 -1.43 -6.40
CA VAL A 64 5.67 -1.42 -7.82
C VAL A 64 5.98 -2.78 -8.44
N ALA A 65 7.16 -3.34 -8.21
CA ALA A 65 7.60 -4.62 -8.75
C ALA A 65 6.68 -5.76 -8.32
N VAL A 66 6.34 -5.84 -7.02
CA VAL A 66 5.45 -6.89 -6.48
C VAL A 66 4.07 -6.80 -7.10
N VAL A 67 3.46 -5.60 -7.13
CA VAL A 67 2.12 -5.40 -7.67
C VAL A 67 2.07 -5.69 -9.18
N TRP A 68 3.12 -5.30 -9.91
CA TRP A 68 3.24 -5.56 -11.34
C TRP A 68 3.49 -7.03 -11.66
N ALA A 69 4.38 -7.71 -10.91
CA ALA A 69 4.72 -9.11 -11.09
C ALA A 69 3.57 -10.04 -10.70
N ALA A 70 2.88 -9.74 -9.59
CA ALA A 70 1.72 -10.48 -9.10
C ALA A 70 0.45 -10.25 -9.96
N ARG A 71 0.52 -9.39 -10.99
CA ARG A 71 -0.60 -9.08 -11.89
C ARG A 71 -1.85 -8.65 -11.14
N VAL A 72 -1.67 -7.80 -10.14
CA VAL A 72 -2.76 -7.31 -9.30
C VAL A 72 -3.83 -6.63 -10.18
N PRO A 73 -5.12 -7.00 -10.08
CA PRO A 73 -6.16 -6.46 -10.97
C PRO A 73 -6.36 -4.95 -10.85
N LYS A 74 -6.11 -4.38 -9.67
CA LYS A 74 -6.31 -2.97 -9.35
C LYS A 74 -5.02 -2.35 -8.78
N PRO A 75 -3.94 -2.25 -9.58
CA PRO A 75 -2.61 -1.90 -9.08
C PRO A 75 -2.57 -0.52 -8.41
N PHE A 76 -3.28 0.47 -8.99
CA PHE A 76 -3.39 1.81 -8.40
C PHE A 76 -4.04 1.78 -7.01
N LEU A 77 -5.22 1.16 -6.88
CA LEU A 77 -5.93 1.10 -5.60
C LEU A 77 -5.13 0.32 -4.56
N THR A 78 -4.47 -0.78 -4.96
CA THR A 78 -3.63 -1.57 -4.06
C THR A 78 -2.48 -0.74 -3.50
N LEU A 79 -1.74 0.01 -4.33
CA LEU A 79 -0.65 0.84 -3.85
C LEU A 79 -1.11 2.11 -3.13
N LEU A 80 -2.29 2.63 -3.46
CA LEU A 80 -2.92 3.69 -2.67
C LEU A 80 -3.19 3.23 -1.23
N VAL A 81 -3.71 2.01 -1.04
CA VAL A 81 -3.90 1.43 0.30
C VAL A 81 -2.56 1.20 1.01
N VAL A 82 -1.56 0.65 0.32
CA VAL A 82 -0.21 0.46 0.89
C VAL A 82 0.38 1.80 1.33
N GLY A 83 0.26 2.85 0.51
CA GLY A 83 0.70 4.19 0.85
C GLY A 83 -0.05 4.79 2.04
N ALA A 84 -1.37 4.59 2.14
CA ALA A 84 -2.14 5.04 3.31
C ALA A 84 -1.68 4.32 4.60
N LEU A 85 -1.45 3.01 4.55
CA LEU A 85 -0.89 2.25 5.67
C LEU A 85 0.50 2.75 6.04
N TYR A 86 1.34 3.05 5.06
CA TYR A 86 2.65 3.65 5.28
C TYR A 86 2.54 5.03 5.92
N GLY A 87 1.57 5.86 5.52
CA GLY A 87 1.29 7.15 6.15
C GLY A 87 0.91 7.02 7.63
N VAL A 88 0.17 5.97 8.00
CA VAL A 88 -0.12 5.65 9.41
C VAL A 88 1.17 5.24 10.14
N ILE A 89 2.00 4.40 9.53
CA ILE A 89 3.29 4.00 10.11
C ILE A 89 4.21 5.22 10.30
N LEU A 90 4.25 6.14 9.35
CA LEU A 90 4.97 7.42 9.45
C LEU A 90 4.46 8.24 10.64
N ALA A 91 3.14 8.43 10.73
CA ALA A 91 2.53 9.18 11.82
C ALA A 91 2.90 8.58 13.17
N VAL A 92 2.76 7.25 13.32
CA VAL A 92 3.13 6.54 14.55
C VAL A 92 4.62 6.67 14.83
N GLY A 93 5.49 6.48 13.84
CA GLY A 93 6.94 6.61 13.98
C GLY A 93 7.34 7.98 14.52
N HIS A 94 6.87 9.05 13.89
CA HIS A 94 7.14 10.43 14.34
C HIS A 94 6.56 10.75 15.72
N GLN A 95 5.40 10.19 16.08
CA GLN A 95 4.85 10.38 17.43
C GLN A 95 5.64 9.62 18.50
N LEU A 96 6.16 8.42 18.18
CA LEU A 96 7.00 7.64 19.08
C LEU A 96 8.41 8.23 19.24
N LEU A 97 8.96 8.80 18.18
CA LEU A 97 10.30 9.42 18.13
C LEU A 97 10.26 10.94 18.34
N TRP A 98 9.12 11.46 18.81
CA TRP A 98 8.87 12.90 18.93
C TRP A 98 9.92 13.63 19.75
N GLU A 99 10.22 13.14 20.96
CA GLU A 99 11.15 13.80 21.88
C GLU A 99 12.56 13.91 21.31
N THR A 100 12.98 12.90 20.55
CA THR A 100 14.31 12.84 19.93
C THR A 100 14.42 13.69 18.67
N ALA A 101 13.37 13.70 17.83
CA ALA A 101 13.43 14.32 16.51
C ALA A 101 13.00 15.80 16.51
N VAL A 102 12.00 16.17 17.32
CA VAL A 102 11.29 17.45 17.21
C VAL A 102 11.12 18.16 18.55
N GLY A 103 10.83 17.45 19.64
CA GLY A 103 10.48 18.04 20.94
C GLY A 103 11.49 19.08 21.43
N ALA A 104 12.78 18.76 21.35
CA ALA A 104 13.87 19.66 21.74
C ALA A 104 14.13 20.84 20.76
N ARG A 105 13.47 20.85 19.60
CA ARG A 105 13.66 21.84 18.51
C ARG A 105 12.46 22.77 18.33
N LEU A 106 11.42 22.64 19.15
CA LEU A 106 10.26 23.53 19.10
C LEU A 106 10.69 24.98 19.46
N PRO A 107 10.12 26.00 18.78
CA PRO A 107 10.35 27.38 19.17
C PRO A 107 9.78 27.64 20.57
N ASP A 108 10.35 28.61 21.28
CA ASP A 108 9.87 29.03 22.59
C ASP A 108 8.39 29.39 22.52
N ALA A 109 7.53 28.72 23.31
CA ALA A 109 6.08 28.93 23.25
C ALA A 109 5.69 30.40 23.45
N ALA A 110 6.42 31.13 24.31
CA ALA A 110 6.23 32.56 24.53
C ALA A 110 6.35 33.40 23.25
N SER A 111 7.24 33.03 22.32
CA SER A 111 7.43 33.71 21.03
C SER A 111 6.24 33.54 20.07
N THR A 112 5.40 32.53 20.33
CA THR A 112 4.24 32.19 19.49
C THR A 112 2.91 32.70 20.04
N GLY A 113 2.89 33.21 21.27
CA GLY A 113 1.66 33.59 21.98
C GLY A 113 0.76 32.40 22.37
N MET A 114 1.24 31.16 22.23
CA MET A 114 0.52 29.95 22.62
C MET A 114 1.04 29.40 23.96
N SER A 115 0.21 28.62 24.65
CA SER A 115 0.72 27.76 25.73
C SER A 115 1.61 26.65 25.14
N PRO A 116 2.61 26.14 25.88
CA PRO A 116 3.45 25.05 25.42
C PRO A 116 2.66 23.82 24.93
N ALA A 117 1.60 23.46 25.67
CA ALA A 117 0.73 22.34 25.32
C ALA A 117 -0.05 22.56 24.01
N ALA A 118 -0.51 23.80 23.74
CA ALA A 118 -1.21 24.11 22.50
C ALA A 118 -0.28 24.08 21.28
N LEU A 119 0.94 24.61 21.41
CA LEU A 119 1.96 24.55 20.36
C LEU A 119 2.35 23.10 20.06
N GLU A 120 2.60 22.30 21.09
CA GLU A 120 2.92 20.88 20.92
C GLU A 120 1.79 20.12 20.23
N LEU A 121 0.54 20.30 20.68
CA LEU A 121 -0.62 19.64 20.08
C LEU A 121 -0.79 20.02 18.60
N LEU A 122 -0.58 21.30 18.26
CA LEU A 122 -0.66 21.79 16.89
C LEU A 122 0.42 21.15 16.00
N VAL A 123 1.68 21.14 16.45
CA VAL A 123 2.79 20.59 15.66
C VAL A 123 2.68 19.07 15.55
N ARG A 124 2.28 18.36 16.62
CA ARG A 124 2.00 16.92 16.55
C ARG A 124 0.86 16.61 15.59
N GLY A 125 -0.24 17.37 15.70
CA GLY A 125 -1.43 17.19 14.84
C GLY A 125 -1.11 17.41 13.37
N THR A 126 -0.38 18.48 13.05
CA THR A 126 0.08 18.76 11.67
C THR A 126 1.05 17.69 11.17
N GLY A 127 1.93 17.17 12.03
CA GLY A 127 2.80 16.04 11.71
C GLY A 127 2.04 14.77 11.34
N VAL A 128 0.98 14.43 12.09
CA VAL A 128 0.10 13.28 11.78
C VAL A 128 -0.59 13.48 10.43
N VAL A 129 -1.21 14.64 10.19
CA VAL A 129 -1.89 14.93 8.93
C VAL A 129 -0.90 14.88 7.76
N SER A 130 0.26 15.51 7.91
CA SER A 130 1.33 15.52 6.90
C SER A 130 1.82 14.10 6.58
N SER A 131 1.96 13.24 7.58
CA SER A 131 2.36 11.84 7.40
C SER A 131 1.35 11.04 6.57
N LEU A 132 0.05 11.22 6.86
CA LEU A 132 -1.02 10.56 6.12
C LEU A 132 -1.08 11.06 4.68
N VAL A 133 -0.97 12.36 4.46
CA VAL A 133 -0.92 12.96 3.12
C VAL A 133 0.29 12.44 2.35
N THR A 134 1.48 12.46 2.96
CA THR A 134 2.73 11.99 2.37
C THR A 134 2.61 10.53 1.94
N GLY A 135 2.19 9.63 2.84
CA GLY A 135 1.99 8.22 2.52
C GLY A 135 0.98 8.01 1.39
N THR A 136 -0.14 8.74 1.42
CA THR A 136 -1.19 8.65 0.39
C THR A 136 -0.68 9.12 -0.97
N VAL A 137 0.05 10.23 -1.03
CA VAL A 137 0.64 10.76 -2.27
C VAL A 137 1.67 9.78 -2.82
N VAL A 138 2.55 9.24 -1.98
CA VAL A 138 3.53 8.20 -2.38
C VAL A 138 2.83 6.96 -2.94
N GLY A 139 1.76 6.50 -2.28
CA GLY A 139 0.92 5.39 -2.76
C GLY A 139 0.23 5.69 -4.09
N ALA A 140 -0.28 6.91 -4.26
CA ALA A 140 -0.91 7.33 -5.51
C ALA A 140 0.10 7.37 -6.67
N VAL A 141 1.28 7.96 -6.45
CA VAL A 141 2.34 8.06 -7.47
C VAL A 141 2.82 6.67 -7.87
N THR A 142 3.20 5.82 -6.91
CA THR A 142 3.64 4.45 -7.20
C THR A 142 2.51 3.62 -7.84
N GLY A 143 1.27 3.83 -7.41
CA GLY A 143 0.07 3.25 -8.00
C GLY A 143 -0.12 3.63 -9.47
N LEU A 144 0.09 4.90 -9.82
CA LEU A 144 0.02 5.38 -11.20
C LEU A 144 1.13 4.76 -12.06
N VAL A 145 2.35 4.65 -11.53
CA VAL A 145 3.47 3.98 -12.21
C VAL A 145 3.13 2.52 -12.48
N ALA A 146 2.70 1.76 -11.47
CA ALA A 146 2.32 0.36 -11.63
C ALA A 146 1.15 0.17 -12.60
N TRP A 147 0.18 1.08 -12.56
CA TRP A 147 -0.94 1.12 -13.49
C TRP A 147 -0.48 1.37 -14.93
N GLY A 148 0.43 2.31 -15.14
CA GLY A 148 1.01 2.64 -16.44
C GLY A 148 1.80 1.46 -17.01
N LEU A 149 2.66 0.84 -16.21
CA LEU A 149 3.41 -0.37 -16.60
C LEU A 149 2.48 -1.52 -17.02
N ALA A 150 1.38 -1.74 -16.29
CA ALA A 150 0.40 -2.78 -16.62
C ALA A 150 -0.35 -2.48 -17.93
N ALA A 151 -0.63 -1.19 -18.22
CA ALA A 151 -1.27 -0.76 -19.46
C ALA A 151 -0.32 -0.92 -20.66
N LEU A 152 0.92 -0.43 -20.55
CA LEU A 152 1.92 -0.46 -21.61
C LEU A 152 2.34 -1.88 -22.00
N THR A 153 2.32 -2.82 -21.05
CA THR A 153 2.67 -4.23 -21.29
C THR A 153 1.50 -5.08 -21.83
N GLY A 154 0.36 -4.47 -22.18
CA GLY A 154 -0.80 -5.16 -22.77
C GLY A 154 -1.51 -6.13 -21.82
N ARG A 155 -1.15 -6.13 -20.52
CA ARG A 155 -1.59 -7.14 -19.54
C ARG A 155 -3.06 -7.02 -19.13
N ARG A 156 -3.79 -6.01 -19.63
CA ARG A 156 -5.24 -5.82 -19.39
C ARG A 156 -6.14 -6.42 -20.48
N ALA A 157 -5.65 -6.55 -21.71
CA ALA A 157 -6.48 -6.94 -22.85
C ALA A 157 -6.96 -8.42 -22.79
N GLY A 158 -6.31 -9.27 -22.00
CA GLY A 158 -6.65 -10.70 -21.89
C GLY A 158 -7.96 -11.03 -21.17
N ALA A 159 -8.60 -10.07 -20.49
CA ALA A 159 -9.85 -10.28 -19.77
C ALA A 159 -11.11 -9.96 -20.60
N ALA A 160 -11.00 -9.14 -21.65
CA ALA A 160 -12.13 -8.71 -22.48
C ALA A 160 -12.29 -9.52 -23.78
N GLY A 161 -11.35 -10.41 -24.12
CA GLY A 161 -11.31 -11.12 -25.40
C GLY A 161 -11.92 -12.53 -25.43
N ARG A 162 -12.41 -13.08 -24.31
CA ARG A 162 -13.14 -14.36 -24.30
C ARG A 162 -14.64 -14.10 -24.28
N GLY A 163 -15.17 -13.65 -25.42
CA GLY A 163 -16.60 -13.83 -25.70
C GLY A 163 -16.94 -15.33 -25.67
N PRO A 164 -18.17 -15.70 -25.28
CA PRO A 164 -18.60 -17.09 -25.33
C PRO A 164 -18.35 -17.65 -26.73
N ALA A 165 -17.68 -18.80 -26.81
CA ALA A 165 -17.44 -19.49 -28.07
C ALA A 165 -18.77 -19.61 -28.85
N PRO A 166 -18.77 -19.40 -30.18
CA PRO A 166 -19.97 -19.55 -30.97
C PRO A 166 -20.62 -20.91 -30.66
N ARG A 167 -21.89 -20.90 -30.28
CA ARG A 167 -22.63 -22.15 -30.08
C ARG A 167 -22.60 -22.92 -31.41
N PRO A 168 -22.26 -24.23 -31.41
CA PRO A 168 -22.34 -25.02 -32.62
C PRO A 168 -23.79 -25.01 -33.14
N PRO A 169 -23.98 -25.02 -34.48
CA PRO A 169 -25.31 -25.03 -35.07
C PRO A 169 -26.08 -26.29 -34.61
N ALA A 170 -27.35 -26.09 -34.25
CA ALA A 170 -28.22 -27.18 -33.83
C ALA A 170 -28.36 -28.21 -34.95
N PRO A 171 -28.27 -29.52 -34.67
CA PRO A 171 -28.45 -30.55 -35.69
C PRO A 171 -29.87 -30.42 -36.28
N GLY A 172 -29.93 -30.21 -37.59
CA GLY A 172 -31.17 -30.10 -38.35
C GLY A 172 -32.00 -31.37 -38.20
N ARG A 173 -33.25 -31.21 -37.75
CA ARG A 173 -34.24 -32.28 -37.80
C ARG A 173 -34.67 -32.46 -39.26
N SER A 174 -34.15 -33.50 -39.90
CA SER A 174 -34.74 -34.06 -41.13
C SER A 174 -36.14 -34.58 -40.81
N ARG A 175 -37.13 -34.14 -41.59
CA ARG A 175 -38.52 -34.60 -41.54
C ARG A 175 -38.66 -36.00 -42.11
#